data_AF-A0A1Q3MSX4-F1
#
_entry.id   AF-A0A1Q3MSX4-F1
#
_cell.length_a   1.000
_cell.length_b   1.000
_cell.length_c   1.000
_cell.angle_alpha   90.00
_cell.angle_beta   90.00
_cell.angle_gamma   90.00
#
_symmetry.space_group_name_H-M   'P 1'
#
loop_
_entity.id
_entity.type
_entity.pdbx_description
1 polymer ?
#
loop_
_entity_poly.entity_id
_entity_poly.type
_entity_poly.pdbx_seq_one_letter_code
_entity_poly.pdbx_strand_id
1 'polypeptide(L)'
;KKLKLTKELRALLEQIPNLKGMEKLQSTKRLRELIELLGGQANQSVNKLFQSIIDGDVKVSIELLKQVRSEAEKNLNDPLLIEAVNVLITQVNDLVGTEQA
;
A
#
# COMPACT_ATOMS: atom_id res chain seq x y z
N LYS A 1 28.12 12.42 -8.16
CA LYS A 1 27.43 11.75 -7.03
C LYS A 1 26.02 11.29 -7.43
N LYS A 2 25.16 12.20 -7.92
CA LYS A 2 23.78 11.90 -8.39
C LYS A 2 23.68 10.76 -9.43
N LEU A 3 24.54 10.76 -10.44
CA LEU A 3 24.57 9.70 -11.48
C LEU A 3 24.77 8.28 -10.92
N LYS A 4 25.55 8.12 -9.85
CA LYS A 4 25.76 6.80 -9.21
C LYS A 4 24.49 6.33 -8.48
N LEU A 5 23.84 7.23 -7.75
CA LEU A 5 22.59 6.97 -7.04
C LEU A 5 21.44 6.61 -8.00
N THR A 6 21.35 7.29 -9.15
CA THR A 6 20.34 6.98 -10.16
C THR A 6 20.55 5.61 -10.82
N LYS A 7 21.81 5.19 -11.01
CA LYS A 7 22.13 3.84 -11.52
C LYS A 7 21.75 2.75 -10.52
N GLU A 8 22.05 2.98 -9.24
CA GLU A 8 21.66 2.07 -8.14
C GLU A 8 20.13 1.94 -8.02
N LEU A 9 19.41 3.07 -8.11
CA LEU A 9 17.94 3.10 -8.10
C LEU A 9 17.36 2.22 -9.23
N ARG A 10 17.87 2.39 -10.46
CA ARG A 10 17.41 1.60 -11.61
C ARG A 10 17.69 0.11 -11.41
N ALA A 11 18.89 -0.25 -10.95
CA ALA A 11 19.25 -1.64 -10.68
C ALA A 11 18.34 -2.30 -9.63
N LEU A 12 17.98 -1.57 -8.56
CA LEU A 12 17.06 -2.09 -7.54
C LEU A 12 15.65 -2.30 -8.08
N LEU A 13 15.13 -1.38 -8.91
CA LEU A 13 13.82 -1.55 -9.55
C LEU A 13 13.75 -2.81 -10.43
N GLU A 14 14.84 -3.14 -11.11
CA GLU A 14 14.93 -4.34 -11.95
C GLU A 14 15.07 -5.63 -11.12
N GLN A 15 15.72 -5.56 -9.95
CA GLN A 15 16.02 -6.74 -9.12
C GLN A 15 14.89 -7.11 -8.16
N ILE A 16 14.23 -6.14 -7.53
CA ILE A 16 13.19 -6.37 -6.50
C ILE A 16 12.08 -7.35 -6.91
N PRO A 17 11.56 -7.36 -8.15
CA PRO A 17 10.55 -8.33 -8.58
C PRO A 17 11.00 -9.79 -8.44
N ASN A 18 12.31 -10.05 -8.55
CA ASN A 18 12.90 -11.37 -8.50
C ASN A 18 13.37 -11.77 -7.09
N LEU A 19 13.35 -10.85 -6.12
CA LEU A 19 13.75 -11.11 -4.74
C LEU A 19 12.60 -11.68 -3.93
N LYS A 20 12.92 -12.50 -2.92
CA LYS A 20 11.95 -13.08 -1.98
C LYS A 20 12.39 -12.87 -0.53
N GLY A 21 11.43 -12.98 0.38
CA GLY A 21 11.67 -12.93 1.82
C GLY A 21 12.44 -11.68 2.26
N MET A 22 13.49 -11.90 3.05
CA MET A 22 14.25 -10.84 3.72
C MET A 22 15.05 -9.96 2.74
N GLU A 23 15.53 -10.53 1.64
CA GLU A 23 16.27 -9.80 0.61
C GLU A 23 15.39 -8.77 -0.10
N LYS A 24 14.12 -9.13 -0.37
CA LYS A 24 13.14 -8.19 -0.93
C LYS A 24 12.86 -7.04 0.03
N LEU A 25 12.78 -7.33 1.33
CA LEU A 25 12.52 -6.34 2.36
C LEU A 25 13.70 -5.35 2.50
N GLN A 26 14.94 -5.82 2.45
CA GLN A 26 16.12 -4.95 2.51
C GLN A 26 16.27 -4.09 1.25
N SER A 27 16.07 -4.69 0.07
CA SER A 27 16.16 -3.97 -1.20
C SER A 27 15.08 -2.90 -1.37
N THR A 28 13.86 -3.16 -0.89
CA THR A 28 12.78 -2.15 -0.89
C THR A 28 13.02 -1.00 0.09
N LYS A 29 13.61 -1.27 1.27
CA LYS A 29 14.08 -0.21 2.18
C LYS A 29 15.15 0.66 1.52
N ARG A 30 16.15 0.02 0.89
CA ARG A 30 17.22 0.73 0.18
C ARG A 30 16.69 1.57 -0.98
N LEU A 31 15.70 1.07 -1.71
CA LEU A 31 15.03 1.81 -2.78
C LEU A 31 14.40 3.10 -2.25
N ARG A 32 13.70 3.05 -1.11
CA ARG A 32 13.15 4.27 -0.47
C ARG A 32 14.24 5.26 -0.12
N GLU A 33 15.30 4.84 0.57
CA GLU A 33 16.41 5.74 0.93
C GLU A 33 17.03 6.43 -0.30
N LEU A 34 17.19 5.72 -1.41
CA LEU A 34 17.72 6.29 -2.65
C LEU A 34 16.77 7.31 -3.28
N ILE A 35 15.46 7.08 -3.21
CA ILE A 35 14.46 8.06 -3.67
C ILE A 35 14.59 9.34 -2.85
N GLU A 36 14.73 9.26 -1.52
CA GLU A 36 14.93 10.43 -0.64
C GLU A 36 16.23 11.17 -0.94
N LEU A 37 17.34 10.43 -1.09
CA LEU A 37 18.65 11.00 -1.42
C LEU A 37 18.69 11.69 -2.78
N LEU A 38 17.82 11.27 -3.71
CA LEU A 38 17.68 11.89 -5.03
C LEU A 38 16.72 13.09 -5.03
N GLY A 39 16.14 13.43 -3.87
CA GLY A 39 15.18 14.52 -3.70
C GLY A 39 13.73 14.15 -4.06
N GLY A 40 13.45 12.86 -4.24
CA GLY A 40 12.09 12.36 -4.33
C GLY A 40 11.49 12.19 -2.93
N GLN A 41 10.19 12.45 -2.79
CA GLN A 41 9.50 12.12 -1.55
C GLN A 41 9.33 10.59 -1.50
N ALA A 42 10.24 9.86 -0.85
CA ALA A 42 10.01 8.42 -0.57
C ALA A 42 8.98 8.21 0.54
N ASN A 43 8.52 9.31 1.13
CA ASN A 43 7.38 9.34 2.03
C ASN A 43 6.09 9.31 1.21
N GLN A 44 5.79 8.18 0.58
CA GLN A 44 4.38 7.80 0.50
C GLN A 44 4.00 7.46 1.94
N SER A 45 3.59 8.49 2.70
CA SER A 45 2.91 8.31 3.97
C SER A 45 1.83 7.30 3.71
N VAL A 46 2.09 6.07 4.14
CA VAL A 46 1.21 4.94 3.86
C VAL A 46 -0.14 5.31 4.43
N ASN A 47 -1.19 5.22 3.61
CA ASN A 47 -2.51 5.61 4.05
C ASN A 47 -2.92 4.71 5.22
N LYS A 48 -2.88 5.25 6.44
CA LYS A 48 -3.08 4.46 7.66
C LYS A 48 -4.46 3.82 7.70
N LEU A 49 -5.47 4.51 7.16
CA LEU A 49 -6.83 3.98 7.09
C LEU A 49 -6.88 2.75 6.17
N PHE A 50 -6.35 2.86 4.96
CA PHE A 50 -6.33 1.74 4.01
C PHE A 50 -5.49 0.58 4.55
N GLN A 51 -4.34 0.86 5.16
CA GLN A 51 -3.49 -0.16 5.76
C GLN A 51 -4.21 -0.91 6.88
N SER A 52 -4.86 -0.22 7.83
CA SER A 52 -5.63 -0.87 8.90
C SER A 52 -6.80 -1.72 8.41
N ILE A 53 -7.40 -1.35 7.26
CA ILE A 53 -8.43 -2.19 6.63
C ILE A 53 -7.82 -3.48 6.08
N ILE A 54 -6.67 -3.38 5.40
CA ILE A 54 -5.95 -4.51 4.81
C ILE A 54 -5.45 -5.46 5.90
N ASP A 55 -4.91 -4.93 6.99
CA ASP A 55 -4.46 -5.70 8.16
C ASP A 55 -5.63 -6.34 8.95
N GLY A 56 -6.87 -5.95 8.66
CA GLY A 56 -8.06 -6.48 9.33
C GLY A 56 -8.29 -5.92 10.74
N ASP A 57 -7.61 -4.84 11.11
CA ASP A 57 -7.75 -4.17 12.41
C ASP A 57 -9.11 -3.50 12.59
N VAL A 58 -9.83 -3.26 11.49
CA VAL A 58 -11.14 -2.60 11.49
C VAL A 58 -12.20 -3.45 10.81
N LYS A 59 -13.39 -3.46 11.39
CA LYS A 59 -14.57 -4.12 10.83
C LYS A 59 -15.37 -3.16 9.96
N VAL A 60 -15.96 -3.70 8.90
CA VAL A 60 -16.83 -2.94 8.00
C VAL A 60 -18.00 -2.31 8.75
N SER A 61 -18.21 -1.02 8.51
CA SER A 61 -19.31 -0.23 9.05
C SER A 61 -19.62 0.92 8.10
N ILE A 62 -20.82 1.51 8.20
CA ILE A 62 -21.20 2.66 7.37
C ILE A 62 -20.26 3.85 7.61
N GLU A 63 -19.80 4.05 8.85
CA GLU A 63 -18.84 5.10 9.18
C GLU A 63 -17.49 4.87 8.51
N LEU A 64 -16.98 3.62 8.53
CA LEU A 64 -15.75 3.26 7.84
C LEU A 64 -15.85 3.49 6.33
N LEU A 65 -16.96 3.10 5.69
CA LEU A 65 -17.17 3.33 4.26
C LEU A 65 -17.16 4.82 3.90
N LYS A 66 -17.73 5.68 4.75
CA LYS A 66 -17.68 7.14 4.58
C LYS A 66 -16.25 7.68 4.70
N GLN A 67 -15.46 7.17 5.65
CA GLN A 67 -14.06 7.55 5.81
C GLN A 67 -13.23 7.13 4.61
N VAL A 68 -13.41 5.90 4.12
CA VAL A 68 -12.72 5.38 2.93
C VAL A 68 -13.04 6.22 1.70
N ARG A 69 -14.31 6.58 1.50
CA ARG A 69 -14.70 7.49 0.41
C ARG A 69 -14.00 8.84 0.54
N SER A 70 -14.07 9.47 1.71
CA SER A 70 -13.45 10.78 1.95
C SER A 70 -11.94 10.75 1.73
N GLU A 71 -11.28 9.63 2.03
CA GLU A 71 -9.85 9.47 1.84
C GLU A 71 -9.48 9.18 0.38
N ALA A 72 -10.28 8.39 -0.32
CA ALA A 72 -10.14 8.16 -1.76
C ALA A 72 -10.34 9.44 -2.57
N GLU A 73 -11.27 10.30 -2.15
CA GLU A 73 -11.50 11.61 -2.79
C GLU A 73 -10.28 12.53 -2.72
N LYS A 74 -9.42 12.38 -1.70
CA LYS A 74 -8.16 13.14 -1.59
C LYS A 74 -7.07 12.59 -2.52
N ASN A 75 -7.05 11.27 -2.75
CA ASN A 75 -6.08 10.62 -3.62
C ASN A 75 -6.64 9.34 -4.26
N LEU A 76 -7.21 9.48 -5.46
CA LEU A 76 -7.76 8.35 -6.22
C LEU A 76 -6.69 7.36 -6.73
N ASN A 77 -5.43 7.79 -6.76
CA ASN A 77 -4.30 6.98 -7.21
C ASN A 77 -3.52 6.38 -6.03
N ASP A 78 -4.10 6.34 -4.83
CA ASP A 78 -3.45 5.73 -3.68
C ASP A 78 -3.22 4.23 -3.93
N PRO A 79 -1.97 3.74 -3.79
CA PRO A 79 -1.65 2.36 -4.11
C PRO A 79 -2.38 1.32 -3.25
N LEU A 80 -2.89 1.72 -2.07
CA LEU A 80 -3.61 0.81 -1.16
C LEU A 80 -5.13 0.85 -1.32
N LEU A 81 -5.67 1.81 -2.09
CA LEU A 81 -7.11 2.04 -2.19
C LEU A 81 -7.84 0.78 -2.70
N ILE A 82 -7.37 0.19 -3.80
CA ILE A 82 -8.02 -0.96 -4.43
C ILE A 82 -8.03 -2.17 -3.49
N GLU A 83 -6.92 -2.41 -2.81
CA GLU A 83 -6.78 -3.55 -1.90
C GLU A 83 -7.68 -3.40 -0.66
N ALA A 84 -7.71 -2.22 -0.05
CA ALA A 84 -8.59 -1.93 1.07
C ALA A 84 -10.08 -2.09 0.71
N VAL A 85 -10.49 -1.62 -0.48
CA VAL A 85 -11.88 -1.80 -0.96
C VAL A 85 -12.24 -3.27 -1.17
N ASN A 86 -11.34 -4.09 -1.72
CA ASN A 86 -11.57 -5.53 -1.89
C ASN A 86 -11.78 -6.26 -0.56
N VAL A 87 -11.01 -5.89 0.48
CA VAL A 87 -11.21 -6.42 1.82
C VAL A 87 -12.59 -6.05 2.37
N LEU A 88 -13.03 -4.80 2.18
CA LEU A 88 -14.37 -4.38 2.63
C LEU A 88 -15.49 -5.10 1.87
N ILE A 89 -15.35 -5.30 0.56
CA ILE A 89 -16.31 -6.09 -0.23
C ILE A 89 -16.41 -7.52 0.33
N THR A 90 -15.27 -8.13 0.66
CA THR A 90 -15.23 -9.48 1.24
C THR A 90 -15.96 -9.52 2.59
N GLN A 91 -15.70 -8.55 3.48
CA GLN A 91 -16.40 -8.48 4.76
C GLN A 91 -17.91 -8.26 4.60
N VAL A 92 -18.36 -7.43 3.66
CA VAL A 92 -19.80 -7.25 3.37
C VAL A 92 -20.41 -8.54 2.85
N ASN A 93 -19.73 -9.22 1.93
CA ASN A 93 -20.21 -10.49 1.39
C ASN A 93 -20.31 -11.58 2.46
N ASP A 94 -19.39 -11.61 3.43
CA ASP A 94 -19.45 -12.54 4.57
C ASP A 94 -20.69 -12.25 5.44
N LEU A 95 -20.95 -10.98 5.75
CA LEU A 95 -22.13 -10.56 6.52
C LEU A 95 -23.46 -10.86 5.82
N VAL A 96 -23.50 -10.76 4.49
CA VAL A 96 -24.70 -11.06 3.69
C VAL A 96 -24.81 -12.56 3.37
N GLY A 97 -23.69 -13.27 3.35
CA GLY A 97 -23.58 -14.70 3.04
C GLY A 97 -23.91 -15.64 4.19
N THR A 98 -24.09 -15.15 5.42
CA THR A 98 -24.50 -15.97 6.59
C THR A 98 -25.99 -16.32 6.65
N GLU A 99 -26.77 -16.11 5.58
CA GLU A 99 -28.19 -16.55 5.47
C GLU A 99 -28.38 -17.84 4.62
N GLN A 100 -27.36 -18.68 4.45
CA GLN A 100 -27.52 -20.00 3.83
C GLN A 100 -27.05 -21.13 4.75
N ALA A 101 -27.88 -21.47 5.74
CA ALA A 101 -27.94 -22.79 6.37
C ALA A 101 -29.35 -23.05 6.91
#